data_AF-A0A9E2ARR3-F1
#
_entry.id   AF-A0A9E2ARR3-F1
#
_cell.length_a   1.000
_cell.length_b   1.000
_cell.length_c   1.000
_cell.angle_alpha   90.00
_cell.angle_beta   90.00
_cell.angle_gamma   90.00
#
_symmetry.space_group_name_H-M   'P 1'
#
loop_
_entity.id
_entity.type
_entity.pdbx_description
1 polymer ?
#
loop_
_entity_poly.entity_id
_entity_poly.type
_entity_poly.pdbx_seq_one_letter_code
_entity_poly.pdbx_strand_id
1 'polypeptide(L)'
;MVFNDIEKLIERYENAETTIQEEEQLKRYFSQETVEPHLEVYKPMFAYFAQTQNEQFTKDVPLKTKKTYVLYQWISVAAVVVIMLGLVFTNPFESSQRTFAELTPQEQQDYEKAMQAFNLLSSNFKKGTDNITAISRVSEAFDQGQEKFNRLNEFDNATDRIFKYE
;
A
#
# COMPACT_ATOMS: atom_id res chain seq x y z
N MET A 1 24.02 -46.35 -12.79
CA MET A 1 23.98 -44.99 -13.38
C MET A 1 22.80 -44.22 -12.79
N VAL A 2 22.81 -43.91 -11.49
CA VAL A 2 21.71 -43.18 -10.79
C VAL A 2 22.26 -42.00 -9.96
N PHE A 3 23.57 -42.01 -9.67
CA PHE A 3 24.29 -41.01 -8.86
C PHE A 3 24.27 -39.61 -9.51
N ASN A 4 24.40 -39.52 -10.84
CA ASN A 4 24.48 -38.24 -11.56
C ASN A 4 23.20 -37.37 -11.50
N ASP A 5 22.04 -37.94 -11.18
CA ASP A 5 20.78 -37.19 -11.28
C ASP A 5 20.49 -36.42 -9.98
N ILE A 6 20.85 -36.97 -8.81
CA ILE A 6 20.67 -36.28 -7.52
C ILE A 6 21.71 -35.18 -7.34
N GLU A 7 22.98 -35.42 -7.71
CA GLU A 7 24.02 -34.39 -7.66
C GLU A 7 23.65 -33.16 -8.50
N LYS A 8 23.19 -33.35 -9.73
CA LYS A 8 22.68 -32.26 -10.59
C LYS A 8 21.47 -31.57 -10.02
N LEU A 9 20.60 -32.32 -9.34
CA LEU A 9 19.40 -31.75 -8.73
C LEU A 9 19.73 -30.88 -7.52
N ILE A 10 20.78 -31.24 -6.77
CA ILE A 10 21.32 -30.43 -5.68
C ILE A 10 21.97 -29.16 -6.22
N GLU A 11 22.79 -29.26 -7.26
CA GLU A 11 23.41 -28.08 -7.89
C GLU A 11 22.34 -27.08 -8.37
N ARG A 12 21.28 -27.57 -9.01
CA ARG A 12 20.13 -26.73 -9.40
C ARG A 12 19.35 -26.18 -8.21
N TYR A 13 19.23 -26.94 -7.12
CA TYR A 13 18.58 -26.49 -5.89
C TYR A 13 19.37 -25.35 -5.25
N GLU A 14 20.71 -25.45 -5.18
CA GLU A 14 21.59 -24.39 -4.71
C GLU A 14 21.49 -23.13 -5.59
N ASN A 15 21.30 -23.29 -6.90
CA ASN A 15 21.04 -22.20 -7.84
C ASN A 15 19.58 -21.69 -7.82
N ALA A 16 18.70 -22.25 -6.98
CA ALA A 16 17.27 -21.92 -6.91
C ALA A 16 16.50 -22.14 -8.23
N GLU A 17 16.90 -23.14 -9.02
CA GLU A 17 16.31 -23.49 -10.32
C GLU A 17 15.43 -24.76 -10.27
N THR A 18 15.12 -25.26 -9.08
CA THR A 18 14.29 -26.46 -8.89
C THR A 18 12.81 -26.15 -8.84
N THR A 19 12.02 -27.12 -9.30
CA THR A 19 10.56 -27.14 -9.15
C THR A 19 10.15 -27.84 -7.85
N ILE A 20 8.91 -27.64 -7.41
CA ILE A 20 8.37 -28.27 -6.18
C ILE A 20 8.45 -29.81 -6.26
N GLN A 21 8.22 -30.39 -7.43
CA GLN A 21 8.30 -31.84 -7.65
C GLN A 21 9.73 -32.38 -7.49
N GLU A 22 10.72 -31.64 -7.99
CA GLU A 22 12.14 -31.95 -7.85
C GLU A 22 12.59 -31.83 -6.39
N GLU A 23 12.12 -30.82 -5.67
CA GLU A 23 12.38 -30.68 -4.25
C GLU A 23 11.75 -31.78 -3.40
N GLU A 24 10.55 -32.25 -3.76
CA GLU A 24 9.97 -33.45 -3.15
C GLU A 24 10.83 -34.68 -3.39
N GLN A 25 11.43 -34.82 -4.57
CA GLN A 25 12.36 -35.91 -4.86
C GLN A 25 13.62 -35.82 -3.98
N LEU A 26 14.22 -34.64 -3.82
CA LEU A 26 15.33 -34.42 -2.90
C LEU A 26 14.95 -34.77 -1.45
N LYS A 27 13.78 -34.30 -0.99
CA LYS A 27 13.26 -34.64 0.35
C LYS A 27 13.13 -36.14 0.54
N ARG A 28 12.56 -36.86 -0.44
CA ARG A 28 12.40 -38.33 -0.38
C ARG A 28 13.75 -39.05 -0.36
N TYR A 29 14.72 -38.60 -1.14
CA TYR A 29 16.06 -39.19 -1.19
C TYR A 29 16.79 -39.03 0.15
N PHE A 30 16.81 -37.83 0.72
CA PHE A 30 17.48 -37.55 2.00
C PHE A 30 16.74 -38.05 3.24
N SER A 31 15.46 -38.46 3.09
CA SER A 31 14.71 -39.14 4.15
C SER A 31 15.12 -40.61 4.33
N GLN A 32 15.95 -41.16 3.43
CA GLN A 32 16.41 -42.55 3.53
C GLN A 32 17.50 -42.70 4.60
N GLU A 33 17.58 -43.89 5.20
CA GLU A 33 18.55 -44.20 6.24
C GLU A 33 19.98 -44.19 5.69
N THR A 34 20.16 -44.76 4.50
CA THR A 34 21.44 -44.86 3.78
C THR A 34 21.48 -43.87 2.63
N VAL A 35 22.33 -42.85 2.75
CA VAL A 35 22.63 -41.86 1.70
C VAL A 35 24.10 -41.99 1.34
N GLU A 36 24.47 -41.58 0.13
CA GLU A 36 25.86 -41.65 -0.32
C GLU A 36 26.78 -40.78 0.56
N PRO A 37 28.00 -41.27 0.89
CA PRO A 37 28.87 -40.60 1.87
C PRO A 37 29.19 -39.15 1.56
N HIS A 38 29.26 -38.78 0.28
CA HIS A 38 29.59 -37.42 -0.14
C HIS A 38 28.38 -36.47 -0.13
N LEU A 39 27.15 -37.02 -0.16
CA LEU A 39 25.90 -36.25 -0.09
C LEU A 39 25.35 -36.14 1.33
N GLU A 40 25.91 -36.89 2.28
CA GLU A 40 25.48 -36.94 3.67
C GLU A 40 25.47 -35.54 4.34
N VAL A 41 26.33 -34.63 3.87
CA VAL A 41 26.39 -33.23 4.30
C VAL A 41 25.06 -32.48 4.11
N TYR A 42 24.28 -32.84 3.08
CA TYR A 42 23.01 -32.20 2.75
C TYR A 42 21.81 -32.77 3.52
N LYS A 43 21.96 -33.96 4.12
CA LYS A 43 20.90 -34.65 4.88
C LYS A 43 20.20 -33.79 5.95
N PRO A 44 20.90 -33.05 6.83
CA PRO A 44 20.23 -32.22 7.85
C PRO A 44 19.31 -31.14 7.26
N MET A 45 19.63 -30.62 6.08
CA MET A 45 18.84 -29.57 5.41
C MET A 45 17.43 -30.06 5.06
N PHE A 46 17.32 -31.31 4.62
CA PHE A 46 16.04 -31.92 4.22
C PHE A 46 15.34 -32.67 5.37
N ALA A 47 16.10 -33.15 6.36
CA ALA A 47 15.54 -33.88 7.51
C ALA A 47 14.82 -32.97 8.53
N TYR A 48 15.27 -31.73 8.70
CA TYR A 48 14.75 -30.81 9.73
C TYR A 48 13.23 -30.51 9.57
N PHE A 49 12.75 -30.42 8.33
CA PHE A 49 11.34 -30.15 8.05
C PHE A 49 10.40 -31.30 8.43
N ALA A 50 10.87 -32.55 8.38
CA ALA A 50 10.05 -33.70 8.79
C ALA A 50 9.83 -33.72 10.31
N GLN A 51 10.84 -33.32 11.08
CA GLN A 51 10.76 -33.26 12.54
C GLN A 51 9.83 -32.14 13.03
N THR A 52 9.93 -30.96 12.41
CA THR A 52 9.20 -29.75 12.82
C THR A 52 7.73 -29.70 12.37
N GLN A 53 7.33 -30.50 11.37
CA GLN A 53 5.92 -30.59 10.96
C GLN A 53 4.96 -31.03 12.08
N ASN A 54 5.49 -31.72 13.11
CA ASN A 54 4.69 -32.18 14.25
C ASN A 54 4.53 -31.12 15.35
N GLU A 55 5.23 -29.98 15.26
CA GLU A 55 5.11 -28.88 16.22
C GLU A 55 3.88 -28.02 15.92
N GLN A 56 2.75 -28.38 16.52
CA GLN A 56 1.55 -27.54 16.48
C GLN A 56 1.51 -26.60 17.70
N PHE A 57 1.27 -25.31 17.46
CA PHE A 57 1.04 -24.34 18.53
C PHE A 57 -0.36 -24.59 19.14
N THR A 58 -0.43 -25.45 20.15
CA THR A 58 -1.68 -25.87 20.82
C THR A 58 -2.08 -25.00 22.01
N LYS A 59 -1.41 -23.85 22.19
CA LYS A 59 -1.65 -22.99 23.34
C LYS A 59 -2.87 -22.11 23.09
N ASP A 60 -3.90 -22.29 23.91
CA ASP A 60 -5.03 -21.36 23.97
C ASP A 60 -4.53 -19.94 24.28
N VAL A 61 -4.69 -19.04 23.31
CA VAL A 61 -4.36 -17.63 23.48
C VAL A 61 -5.57 -16.95 24.12
N PRO A 62 -5.49 -16.44 25.36
CA PRO A 62 -6.61 -15.74 25.98
C PRO A 62 -6.84 -14.40 25.27
N LEU A 63 -7.73 -14.40 24.28
CA LEU A 63 -8.14 -13.21 23.57
C LEU A 63 -9.06 -12.37 24.47
N LYS A 64 -8.53 -11.31 25.08
CA LYS A 64 -9.34 -10.28 25.74
C LYS A 64 -10.02 -9.40 24.68
N THR A 65 -11.13 -9.86 24.14
CA THR A 65 -11.94 -9.06 23.22
C THR A 65 -12.58 -7.89 23.97
N LYS A 66 -12.32 -6.65 23.53
CA LYS A 66 -12.98 -5.47 24.09
C LYS A 66 -14.40 -5.39 23.53
N LYS A 67 -15.41 -5.42 24.39
CA LYS A 67 -16.83 -5.30 24.01
C LYS A 67 -17.20 -3.85 23.69
N THR A 68 -16.71 -3.32 22.57
CA THR A 68 -17.07 -1.96 22.10
C THR A 68 -18.45 -1.89 21.44
N TYR A 69 -19.04 -3.05 21.07
CA TYR A 69 -20.33 -3.13 20.38
C TYR A 69 -21.49 -2.47 21.15
N VAL A 70 -21.48 -2.54 22.48
CA VAL A 70 -22.55 -1.97 23.32
C VAL A 70 -22.54 -0.45 23.21
N LEU A 71 -21.35 0.17 23.21
CA LEU A 71 -21.23 1.63 23.06
C LEU A 71 -21.72 2.09 21.68
N TYR A 72 -21.35 1.38 20.61
CA TYR A 72 -21.80 1.70 19.25
C TYR A 72 -23.31 1.56 19.05
N GLN A 73 -23.97 0.61 19.74
CA GLN A 73 -25.43 0.47 19.71
C GLN A 73 -26.14 1.73 20.25
N TRP A 74 -25.62 2.33 21.32
CA TRP A 74 -26.20 3.54 21.90
C TRP A 74 -25.92 4.82 21.09
N ILE A 75 -24.80 4.87 20.34
CA ILE A 75 -24.49 6.02 19.47
C ILE A 75 -25.53 6.18 18.36
N SER A 76 -26.01 5.08 17.77
CA SER A 76 -27.04 5.13 16.73
C SER A 76 -28.37 5.69 17.27
N VAL A 77 -28.77 5.26 18.48
CA VAL A 77 -29.98 5.77 19.14
C VAL A 77 -29.84 7.26 19.48
N ALA A 78 -28.70 7.66 20.04
CA ALA A 78 -28.43 9.06 20.36
C ALA A 78 -28.49 9.97 19.12
N ALA A 79 -27.93 9.53 17.98
CA ALA A 79 -27.95 10.30 16.74
C ALA A 79 -29.36 10.59 16.25
N VAL A 80 -30.27 9.61 16.29
CA VAL A 80 -31.68 9.80 15.89
C VAL A 80 -32.38 10.79 16.82
N VAL A 81 -32.13 10.71 18.13
CA VAL A 81 -32.69 11.64 19.11
C VAL A 81 -32.19 13.07 18.86
N VAL A 82 -30.90 13.27 18.59
CA VAL A 82 -30.36 14.60 18.26
C VAL A 82 -30.97 15.15 16.97
N ILE A 83 -31.14 14.33 15.94
CA ILE A 83 -31.78 14.75 14.68
C ILE A 83 -33.24 15.15 14.94
N MET A 84 -34.01 14.33 15.68
CA MET A 84 -35.39 14.63 16.05
C MET A 84 -35.49 15.95 16.82
N LEU A 85 -34.67 16.14 17.85
CA LEU A 85 -34.64 17.39 18.61
C LEU A 85 -34.25 18.57 17.72
N GLY A 86 -33.23 18.41 16.88
CA GLY A 86 -32.83 19.42 15.90
C GLY A 86 -33.99 19.84 15.00
N LEU A 87 -34.72 18.89 14.42
CA LEU A 87 -35.88 19.17 13.57
C LEU A 87 -37.03 19.85 14.34
N VAL A 88 -37.32 19.41 15.57
CA VAL A 88 -38.39 19.98 16.41
C VAL A 88 -38.08 21.42 16.85
N PHE A 89 -36.83 21.71 17.19
CA PHE A 89 -36.44 23.07 17.62
C PHE A 89 -36.21 24.03 16.45
N THR A 90 -35.85 23.54 15.27
CA THR A 90 -35.54 24.40 14.11
C THR A 90 -36.68 24.55 13.10
N ASN A 91 -37.74 23.72 13.16
CA ASN A 91 -38.88 23.72 12.22
C ASN A 91 -38.46 23.97 10.75
N PRO A 92 -37.57 23.14 10.17
CA PRO A 92 -36.98 23.43 8.85
C PRO A 92 -37.98 23.35 7.69
N PHE A 93 -39.19 22.80 7.92
CA PHE A 93 -40.28 22.75 6.95
C PHE A 93 -41.08 24.07 6.87
N GLU A 94 -40.86 25.03 7.77
CA GLU A 94 -41.31 26.44 7.63
C GLU A 94 -40.21 27.31 7.02
N SER A 95 -39.44 26.78 6.06
CA SER A 95 -38.47 27.58 5.33
C SER A 95 -39.17 28.43 4.27
N SER A 96 -39.70 29.57 4.69
CA SER A 96 -39.87 30.72 3.80
C SER A 96 -38.50 31.05 3.22
N GLN A 97 -38.25 30.69 1.96
CA GLN A 97 -37.07 31.10 1.22
C GLN A 97 -37.08 32.63 1.12
N ARG A 98 -36.50 33.33 2.10
CA ARG A 98 -36.33 34.78 2.02
C ARG A 98 -35.42 35.07 0.83
N THR A 99 -35.98 35.71 -0.18
CA THR A 99 -35.21 36.16 -1.34
C THR A 99 -34.38 37.37 -0.92
N PHE A 100 -33.25 37.65 -1.58
CA PHE A 100 -32.34 38.78 -1.24
C PHE A 100 -33.07 40.14 -1.09
N ALA A 101 -34.20 40.30 -1.79
CA ALA A 101 -35.08 41.46 -1.74
C ALA A 101 -35.89 41.63 -0.43
N GLU A 102 -36.03 40.58 0.38
CA GLU A 102 -36.77 40.57 1.66
C GLU A 102 -35.85 40.66 2.88
N LEU A 103 -34.54 40.75 2.66
CA LEU A 103 -33.55 40.94 3.72
C LEU A 103 -33.60 42.38 4.22
N THR A 104 -33.44 42.54 5.53
CA THR A 104 -33.28 43.87 6.13
C THR A 104 -32.02 44.56 5.56
N PRO A 105 -31.96 45.90 5.53
CA PRO A 105 -30.79 46.61 4.99
C PRO A 105 -29.45 46.19 5.63
N GLN A 106 -29.49 45.75 6.90
CA GLN A 106 -28.33 45.26 7.63
C GLN A 106 -27.85 43.88 7.12
N GLU A 107 -28.79 42.95 6.89
CA GLU A 107 -28.48 41.60 6.38
C GLU A 107 -27.90 41.65 4.96
N GLN A 108 -28.35 42.60 4.12
CA GLN A 108 -27.79 42.81 2.78
C GLN A 108 -26.33 43.28 2.84
N GLN A 109 -26.02 44.23 3.73
CA GLN A 109 -24.65 44.70 3.91
C GLN A 109 -23.70 43.60 4.40
N ASP A 110 -24.17 42.74 5.31
CA ASP A 110 -23.35 41.66 5.83
C ASP A 110 -23.14 40.56 4.77
N TYR A 111 -24.13 40.31 3.92
CA TYR A 111 -23.98 39.46 2.73
C TYR A 111 -22.96 40.03 1.74
N GLU A 112 -23.01 41.33 1.43
CA GLU A 112 -22.05 41.98 0.55
C GLU A 112 -20.61 41.92 1.10
N LYS A 113 -20.42 42.16 2.40
CA LYS A 113 -19.11 42.02 3.05
C LYS A 113 -18.60 40.57 2.97
N ALA A 114 -19.47 39.59 3.19
CA ALA A 114 -19.10 38.18 3.07
C ALA A 114 -18.68 37.84 1.62
N MET A 115 -19.42 38.32 0.62
CA MET A 115 -19.08 38.14 -0.79
C MET A 115 -17.76 38.83 -1.17
N GLN A 116 -17.50 40.03 -0.63
CA GLN A 116 -16.21 40.71 -0.81
C GLN A 116 -15.05 39.91 -0.20
N ALA A 117 -15.21 39.41 1.02
CA ALA A 117 -14.21 38.57 1.68
C ALA A 117 -13.98 37.26 0.90
N PHE A 118 -15.04 36.65 0.39
CA PHE A 118 -14.96 35.44 -0.43
C PHE A 118 -14.24 35.69 -1.77
N ASN A 119 -14.53 36.82 -2.42
CA ASN A 119 -13.84 37.22 -3.65
C ASN A 119 -12.34 37.46 -3.41
N LEU A 120 -11.99 38.10 -2.29
CA LEU A 120 -10.59 38.27 -1.89
C LEU A 120 -9.91 36.92 -1.66
N LEU A 121 -10.56 36.00 -0.94
CA LEU A 121 -10.05 34.65 -0.71
C LEU A 121 -9.83 33.89 -2.02
N SER A 122 -10.82 33.94 -2.92
CA SER A 122 -10.75 33.30 -4.24
C SER A 122 -9.59 33.86 -5.08
N SER A 123 -9.36 35.18 -5.04
CA SER A 123 -8.22 35.79 -5.75
C SER A 123 -6.86 35.30 -5.26
N ASN A 124 -6.71 35.08 -3.95
CA ASN A 124 -5.48 34.54 -3.37
C ASN A 124 -5.30 33.06 -3.70
N PHE A 125 -6.40 32.30 -3.69
CA PHE A 125 -6.38 30.89 -4.08
C PHE A 125 -5.97 30.71 -5.55
N LYS A 126 -6.52 31.54 -6.45
CA LYS A 126 -6.15 31.54 -7.87
C LYS A 126 -4.66 31.81 -8.07
N LYS A 127 -4.10 32.83 -7.41
CA LYS A 127 -2.66 33.11 -7.45
C LYS A 127 -1.82 31.93 -6.92
N GLY A 128 -2.29 31.25 -5.88
CA GLY A 128 -1.65 30.05 -5.35
C GLY A 128 -1.64 28.88 -6.36
N THR A 129 -2.77 28.65 -7.04
CA THR A 129 -2.89 27.61 -8.09
C THR A 129 -1.97 27.88 -9.29
N ASP A 130 -1.79 29.14 -9.69
CA ASP A 130 -0.87 29.50 -10.78
C ASP A 130 0.59 29.11 -10.43
N ASN A 131 1.01 29.33 -9.19
CA ASN A 131 2.33 28.92 -8.70
C ASN A 131 2.50 27.39 -8.68
N ILE A 132 1.47 26.64 -8.26
CA ILE A 132 1.47 25.17 -8.28
C ILE A 132 1.63 24.66 -9.72
N THR A 133 0.99 25.31 -10.69
CA THR A 133 1.11 24.95 -12.11
C THR A 133 2.55 25.17 -12.61
N ALA A 134 3.22 26.23 -12.18
CA ALA A 134 4.63 26.45 -12.51
C ALA A 134 5.54 25.36 -11.91
N ILE A 135 5.30 24.95 -10.66
CA ILE A 135 6.03 23.86 -10.01
C ILE A 135 5.83 22.54 -10.77
N SER A 136 4.60 22.25 -11.22
CA SER A 136 4.30 21.06 -12.02
C SER A 136 5.11 21.01 -13.32
N ARG A 137 5.26 22.14 -14.02
CA ARG A 137 6.09 22.19 -15.25
C ARG A 137 7.57 21.98 -14.97
N VAL A 138 8.07 22.48 -13.83
CA VAL A 138 9.46 22.26 -13.42
C VAL A 138 9.70 20.79 -13.08
N SER A 139 8.76 20.14 -12.39
CA SER A 139 8.80 18.69 -12.13
C SER A 139 8.85 17.89 -13.42
N GLU A 140 7.98 18.22 -14.39
CA GLU A 140 7.94 17.55 -15.69
C GLU A 140 9.25 17.72 -16.48
N ALA A 141 9.84 18.92 -16.45
CA ALA A 141 11.14 19.17 -17.07
C ALA A 141 12.27 18.40 -16.37
N PHE A 142 12.18 18.20 -15.04
CA PHE A 142 13.13 17.41 -14.27
C PHE A 142 13.04 15.92 -14.63
N ASP A 143 11.83 15.37 -14.74
CA ASP A 143 11.61 13.97 -15.12
C ASP A 143 12.15 13.69 -16.53
N GLN A 144 11.88 14.59 -17.49
CA GLN A 144 12.45 14.51 -18.85
C GLN A 144 13.99 14.61 -18.84
N GLY A 145 14.55 15.43 -17.94
CA GLY A 145 15.99 15.53 -17.74
C GLY A 145 16.60 14.22 -17.24
N GLN A 146 15.97 13.58 -16.25
CA GLN A 146 16.41 12.30 -15.69
C GLN A 146 16.39 11.18 -16.76
N GLU A 147 15.34 11.14 -17.59
CA GLU A 147 15.25 10.19 -18.69
C GLU A 147 16.39 10.37 -19.71
N LYS A 148 16.73 11.62 -20.06
CA LYS A 148 17.87 11.92 -20.94
C LYS A 148 19.20 11.50 -20.32
N PHE A 149 19.39 11.71 -19.02
CA PHE A 149 20.59 11.25 -18.31
C PHE A 149 20.70 9.72 -18.29
N ASN A 150 19.60 9.01 -18.08
CA ASN A 150 19.59 7.54 -18.15
C ASN A 150 20.01 7.05 -19.54
N ARG A 151 19.51 7.66 -20.62
CA ARG A 151 19.94 7.34 -21.98
C ARG A 151 21.43 7.62 -22.23
N LEU A 152 21.97 8.71 -21.68
CA LEU A 152 23.41 9.00 -21.77
C LEU A 152 24.23 7.93 -21.05
N ASN A 153 23.77 7.46 -19.90
CA ASN A 153 24.43 6.38 -19.16
C ASN A 153 24.38 5.05 -19.94
N GLU A 154 23.27 4.74 -20.61
CA GLU A 154 23.17 3.57 -21.50
C GLU A 154 24.13 3.69 -22.70
N PHE A 155 24.23 4.89 -23.30
CA PHE A 155 25.15 5.17 -24.39
C PHE A 155 26.62 5.03 -23.97
N ASP A 156 26.98 5.55 -22.80
CA ASP A 156 28.32 5.44 -22.24
C ASP A 156 28.69 3.97 -21.96
N ASN A 157 27.78 3.20 -21.37
CA ASN A 157 27.96 1.76 -21.16
C ASN A 157 28.08 0.98 -22.48
N ALA A 158 27.33 1.35 -23.51
CA ALA A 158 27.43 0.74 -24.84
C ALA A 158 28.77 1.08 -25.51
N THR A 159 29.25 2.30 -25.32
CA THR A 159 30.53 2.78 -25.85
C THR A 159 31.70 2.09 -25.14
N ASP A 160 31.71 2.03 -23.80
CA ASP A 160 32.73 1.31 -23.02
C ASP A 160 32.78 -0.17 -23.41
N ARG A 161 31.62 -0.81 -23.68
CA ARG A 161 31.57 -2.18 -24.20
C ARG A 161 32.23 -2.33 -25.57
N ILE A 162 32.10 -1.38 -26.48
CA ILE A 162 32.70 -1.47 -27.82
C ILE A 162 34.22 -1.29 -27.75
N PHE A 163 34.69 -0.36 -26.92
CA PHE A 163 36.12 -0.03 -26.83
C PHE A 163 36.93 -0.93 -25.86
N LYS A 164 36.27 -1.76 -25.03
CA LYS A 164 36.97 -2.75 -24.16
C LYS A 164 37.45 -4.02 -24.86
N TYR A 165 37.10 -4.23 -26.13
CA TYR A 165 37.46 -5.45 -26.89
C TYR A 165 38.43 -5.20 -28.06
N GLU A 166 39.01 -4.00 -28.18
CA GLU A 166 40.25 -3.73 -28.94
C GLU A 166 41.45 -3.65 -27.99
#